data_AF-A0A5M3WJD2-F1
#
_entry.id   AF-A0A5M3WJD2-F1
#
_cell.length_a   1.000
_cell.length_b   1.000
_cell.length_c   1.000
_cell.angle_alpha   90.00
_cell.angle_beta   90.00
_cell.angle_gamma   90.00
#
_symmetry.space_group_name_H-M   'P 1'
#
loop_
_entity.id
_entity.type
_entity.pdbx_description
1 polymer ?
#
loop_
_entity_poly.entity_id
_entity_poly.type
_entity_poly.pdbx_seq_one_letter_code
_entity_poly.pdbx_strand_id
1 'polypeptide(L)'
;MQFMTPLKNKYPKRLEIRLYSCLPALHVCRIDNEIFWGPYIMGAQSRNTPTFLVSPAGVMFDILAEHYNQIWTDPRFSRIGFQKVNRQYIPIV
;
A
#
# COMPACT_ATOMS: atom_id res chain seq x y z
N MET A 1 13.46 -7.89 7.85
CA MET A 1 13.36 -6.95 6.71
C MET A 1 14.65 -6.97 5.86
N GLN A 2 15.11 -8.15 5.43
CA GLN A 2 16.39 -8.33 4.70
C GLN A 2 16.21 -8.56 3.17
N PHE A 3 14.97 -8.76 2.71
CA PHE A 3 14.68 -9.25 1.36
C PHE A 3 14.42 -8.16 0.30
N MET A 4 14.23 -6.90 0.68
CA MET A 4 13.74 -5.86 -0.26
C MET A 4 14.83 -4.94 -0.83
N THR A 5 15.99 -4.84 -0.16
CA THR A 5 17.15 -4.05 -0.63
C THR A 5 17.69 -4.49 -2.01
N PRO A 6 17.76 -5.80 -2.34
CA PRO A 6 18.27 -6.24 -3.63
C PRO A 6 17.44 -5.76 -4.83
N LEU A 7 16.11 -5.71 -4.70
CA LEU A 7 15.21 -5.40 -5.81
C LEU A 7 15.23 -3.91 -6.18
N LYS A 8 15.28 -3.01 -5.20
CA LYS A 8 15.40 -1.57 -5.47
C LYS A 8 16.73 -1.25 -6.16
N ASN A 9 17.84 -1.85 -5.70
CA ASN A 9 19.16 -1.62 -6.31
C ASN A 9 19.21 -2.12 -7.76
N LYS A 10 18.48 -3.20 -8.06
CA LYS A 10 18.36 -3.73 -9.42
C LYS A 10 17.50 -2.86 -10.33
N TYR A 11 16.46 -2.20 -9.80
CA TYR A 11 15.51 -1.40 -10.57
C TYR A 11 15.16 -0.04 -9.92
N PRO A 12 16.12 0.88 -9.80
CA PRO A 12 15.97 2.08 -8.99
C PRO A 12 14.90 3.06 -9.47
N LYS A 13 14.47 2.96 -10.73
CA LYS A 13 13.42 3.81 -11.33
C LYS A 13 12.10 3.07 -11.64
N ARG A 14 12.02 1.76 -11.34
CA ARG A 14 10.83 0.94 -11.62
C ARG A 14 10.13 0.44 -10.36
N LEU A 15 10.73 0.65 -9.20
CA LEU A 15 10.19 0.21 -7.92
C LEU A 15 10.37 1.31 -6.86
N GLU A 16 9.25 1.74 -6.30
CA GLU A 16 9.21 2.64 -5.16
C GLU A 16 8.46 1.95 -4.01
N ILE A 17 8.98 2.12 -2.79
CA ILE A 17 8.41 1.53 -1.58
C ILE A 17 8.29 2.65 -0.55
N ARG A 18 7.07 2.80 -0.01
CA ARG A 18 6.75 3.76 1.04
C ARG A 18 6.17 3.05 2.25
N LEU A 19 6.45 3.58 3.43
CA LEU A 19 5.81 3.17 4.69
C LEU A 19 4.63 4.11 4.95
N TYR A 20 3.47 3.54 5.26
CA TYR A 20 2.30 4.30 5.69
C TYR A 20 2.43 4.67 7.18
N SER A 21 1.96 5.87 7.53
CA SER A 21 1.82 6.34 8.91
C SER A 21 0.36 6.40 9.37
N CYS A 22 -0.59 6.04 8.51
CA CYS A 22 -2.01 5.91 8.82
C CYS A 22 -2.45 4.44 8.76
N LEU A 23 -3.50 4.09 9.51
CA LEU A 23 -4.15 2.79 9.38
C LEU A 23 -4.83 2.74 7.99
N PRO A 24 -4.47 1.79 7.10
CA PRO A 24 -5.19 1.66 5.85
C PRO A 24 -6.59 1.11 6.16
N ALA A 25 -7.64 1.84 5.79
CA ALA A 25 -9.02 1.39 5.98
C ALA A 25 -9.39 0.25 5.01
N LEU A 26 -8.67 0.15 3.89
CA LEU A 26 -8.92 -0.76 2.78
C LEU A 26 -7.58 -1.30 2.26
N HIS A 27 -7.53 -2.56 1.83
CA HIS A 27 -6.43 -3.01 0.98
C HIS A 27 -6.77 -2.68 -0.47
N VAL A 28 -5.83 -2.10 -1.21
CA VAL A 28 -6.01 -1.68 -2.61
C VAL A 28 -4.84 -2.19 -3.44
N CYS A 29 -5.15 -2.81 -4.59
CA CYS A 29 -4.19 -3.18 -5.61
C CYS A 29 -4.71 -2.67 -6.96
N ARG A 30 -3.92 -1.84 -7.63
CA ARG A 30 -4.23 -1.31 -8.95
C ARG A 30 -3.30 -1.91 -9.99
N ILE A 31 -3.87 -2.41 -11.08
CA ILE A 31 -3.13 -2.88 -12.24
C ILE A 31 -3.77 -2.19 -13.45
N ASP A 32 -2.99 -1.34 -14.14
CA ASP A 32 -3.46 -0.55 -15.27
C ASP A 32 -4.75 0.25 -14.95
N ASN A 33 -5.87 -0.20 -15.52
CA ASN A 33 -7.20 0.40 -15.41
C ASN A 33 -8.15 -0.37 -14.49
N GLU A 34 -7.64 -1.35 -13.74
CA GLU A 34 -8.42 -2.16 -12.80
C GLU A 34 -7.98 -1.90 -11.36
N ILE A 35 -8.95 -1.82 -10.45
CA ILE A 35 -8.71 -1.73 -9.01
C ILE A 35 -9.37 -2.91 -8.33
N PHE A 36 -8.55 -3.68 -7.62
CA PHE A 36 -8.95 -4.69 -6.66
C PHE A 36 -8.89 -4.06 -5.27
N TRP A 37 -9.98 -4.14 -4.53
CA TRP A 37 -9.99 -3.65 -3.15
C TRP A 37 -10.82 -4.54 -2.24
N GLY A 38 -10.62 -4.39 -0.95
CA GLY A 38 -11.50 -5.03 0.02
C GLY A 38 -11.33 -4.45 1.42
N PRO A 39 -12.30 -4.73 2.30
CA PRO A 39 -12.27 -4.26 3.67
C PRO A 39 -11.23 -5.04 4.48
N TYR A 40 -10.65 -4.37 5.47
CA TYR A 40 -10.06 -5.07 6.60
C TYR A 40 -11.17 -5.41 7.60
N ILE A 41 -11.33 -6.69 7.87
CA ILE A 41 -12.33 -7.19 8.83
C ILE A 41 -11.61 -7.55 10.13
N MET A 42 -12.09 -7.00 11.25
CA MET A 42 -11.51 -7.26 12.57
C MET A 42 -11.51 -8.75 12.89
N GLY A 43 -10.35 -9.25 13.34
CA GLY A 43 -10.17 -10.66 13.68
C GLY A 43 -10.05 -11.61 12.48
N ALA A 44 -10.15 -11.10 11.23
CA ALA A 44 -9.96 -11.90 10.03
C ALA A 44 -8.57 -11.68 9.43
N GLN A 45 -7.98 -12.74 8.87
CA GLN A 45 -6.79 -12.57 8.03
C GLN A 45 -7.17 -11.83 6.75
N SER A 46 -6.40 -10.80 6.38
CA SER A 46 -6.64 -9.99 5.19
C SER A 46 -6.77 -10.81 3.89
N ARG A 47 -6.13 -11.97 3.79
CA ARG A 47 -6.18 -12.84 2.59
C ARG A 47 -7.51 -13.58 2.43
N ASN A 48 -8.34 -13.59 3.47
CA ASN A 48 -9.61 -14.31 3.53
C ASN A 48 -10.81 -13.34 3.53
N THR A 49 -10.58 -12.04 3.30
CA THR A 49 -11.65 -11.06 3.14
C THR A 49 -12.04 -10.98 1.66
N PRO A 50 -13.30 -10.63 1.33
CA PRO A 50 -13.72 -10.51 -0.05
C PRO A 50 -12.93 -9.41 -0.77
N THR A 51 -12.51 -9.71 -1.99
CA THR A 51 -11.89 -8.75 -2.89
C THR A 51 -12.89 -8.41 -4.00
N PHE A 52 -13.14 -7.13 -4.19
CA PHE A 52 -14.03 -6.57 -5.19
C PHE A 52 -13.21 -5.99 -6.34
N LEU A 53 -13.62 -6.29 -7.56
CA LEU A 53 -13.10 -5.65 -8.76
C LEU A 53 -13.99 -4.44 -9.10
N VAL A 54 -13.36 -3.29 -9.31
CA VAL A 54 -14.04 -2.06 -9.71
C VAL A 54 -13.83 -1.79 -11.19
N SER A 55 -14.93 -1.45 -11.87
CA SER A 55 -14.89 -1.07 -13.28
C SER A 55 -14.09 0.22 -13.48
N PRO A 56 -13.22 0.29 -14.51
CA PRO A 56 -12.37 1.45 -14.79
C PRO A 56 -13.11 2.79 -14.94
N ALA A 57 -14.36 2.76 -15.39
CA ALA A 57 -15.15 3.96 -15.73
C ALA A 57 -16.20 4.32 -14.65
N GLY A 58 -16.06 3.77 -13.44
CA GLY A 58 -17.01 3.99 -12.36
C GLY A 58 -16.50 5.01 -11.33
N VAL A 59 -17.44 5.73 -10.70
CA VAL A 59 -17.15 6.68 -9.60
C VAL A 59 -16.28 6.06 -8.50
N MET A 60 -16.46 4.78 -8.20
CA MET A 60 -15.66 4.07 -7.19
C MET A 60 -14.19 3.94 -7.58
N PHE A 61 -13.88 3.83 -8.89
CA PHE A 61 -12.50 3.79 -9.37
C PHE A 61 -11.81 5.12 -9.04
N ASP A 62 -12.45 6.23 -9.37
CA ASP A 62 -11.91 7.57 -9.15
C ASP A 62 -11.68 7.84 -7.66
N ILE A 63 -12.66 7.48 -6.81
CA ILE A 63 -12.55 7.64 -5.36
C ILE A 63 -11.37 6.83 -4.80
N LEU A 64 -11.23 5.56 -5.18
CA LEU A 64 -10.16 4.69 -4.67
C LEU A 64 -8.79 5.11 -5.19
N ALA A 65 -8.70 5.51 -6.47
CA ALA A 65 -7.47 5.99 -7.07
C ALA A 65 -7.01 7.29 -6.40
N GLU A 66 -7.92 8.24 -6.21
CA GLU A 66 -7.63 9.51 -5.56
C GLU A 66 -7.26 9.32 -4.08
N HIS A 67 -7.98 8.48 -3.35
CA HIS A 67 -7.66 8.15 -1.97
C HIS A 67 -6.24 7.57 -1.83
N TYR A 68 -5.88 6.62 -2.71
CA TYR A 68 -4.53 6.06 -2.74
C TYR A 68 -3.49 7.14 -3.07
N ASN A 69 -3.74 7.99 -4.07
CA ASN A 69 -2.82 9.05 -4.47
C ASN A 69 -2.56 10.03 -3.33
N GLN A 70 -3.61 10.46 -2.61
CA GLN A 70 -3.47 11.35 -1.45
C GLN A 70 -2.56 10.75 -0.38
N ILE A 71 -2.75 9.47 -0.03
CA ILE A 71 -1.87 8.79 0.92
C ILE A 71 -0.44 8.69 0.38
N TRP A 72 -0.30 8.32 -0.89
CA TRP A 72 1.00 8.08 -1.53
C TRP A 72 1.84 9.36 -1.67
N THR A 73 1.23 10.50 -2.00
CA THR A 73 1.96 11.74 -2.24
C THR A 73 2.15 12.61 -1.01
N ASP A 74 1.28 12.50 -0.01
CA ASP A 74 1.34 13.32 1.20
C ASP A 74 2.38 12.80 2.22
N PRO A 75 3.42 13.58 2.56
CA PRO A 75 4.44 13.18 3.54
C PRO A 75 3.91 12.91 4.95
N ARG A 76 2.71 13.39 5.28
CA ARG A 76 2.04 13.13 6.56
C ARG A 76 1.54 11.70 6.67
N PHE A 77 1.19 11.08 5.55
CA PHE A 77 0.57 9.76 5.47
C PHE A 77 1.48 8.67 4.89
N SER A 78 2.47 9.05 4.10
CA SER A 78 3.50 8.12 3.63
C SER A 78 4.89 8.74 3.58
N ARG A 79 5.89 7.92 3.87
CA ARG A 79 7.31 8.30 3.78
C ARG A 79 8.08 7.24 3.04
N ILE A 80 9.09 7.65 2.28
CA ILE A 80 9.99 6.73 1.60
C ILE A 80 10.61 5.81 2.66
N GLY A 81 10.41 4.50 2.49
CA GLY A 81 10.65 3.48 3.52
C GLY A 81 12.12 3.14 3.80
N PHE A 82 13.01 4.13 3.87
CA PHE A 82 14.42 3.93 4.16
C PHE A 82 14.91 4.88 5.25
N GLN A 83 14.67 4.52 6.51
CA GLN A 83 15.54 4.96 7.60
C GLN A 83 16.58 3.87 7.87
N LYS A 84 17.85 4.26 7.96
CA LYS A 84 18.90 3.42 8.54
C LYS A 84 18.64 3.35 10.05
N VAL A 85 17.74 2.46 10.47
CA VAL A 85 17.42 2.28 11.89
C VAL A 85 18.47 1.34 12.49
N ASN A 86 19.41 1.92 13.23
CA ASN A 86 20.30 1.19 14.12
C ASN A 86 19.44 0.35 15.09
N ARG A 87 19.67 -0.98 15.07
CA ARG A 87 19.40 -1.97 16.12
C ARG A 87 18.22 -1.66 17.08
N GLN A 88 17.00 -1.98 16.68
CA GLN A 88 16.01 -2.70 17.51
C GLN A 88 14.70 -2.86 16.73
N TYR A 89 14.23 -4.09 16.61
CA TYR A 89 12.94 -4.43 16.01
C TYR A 89 11.90 -4.54 17.12
N ILE A 90 10.84 -3.74 17.04
CA ILE A 90 9.61 -3.94 17.81
C ILE A 90 8.52 -4.31 16.77
N PRO A 91 7.83 -5.45 16.92
CA PRO A 91 6.71 -5.78 16.04
C PRO A 91 5.51 -4.89 16.39
N ILE A 92 4.96 -4.21 15.39
CA ILE A 92 3.62 -3.65 15.50
C ILE A 92 2.68 -4.64 14.81
N VAL A 93 1.71 -5.09 15.59
CA VAL A 93 0.65 -6.07 15.29
C VAL A 93 -0.19 -5.64 14.10
#